data_AF-A0A317ECC5-F1
#
_entry.id   AF-A0A317ECC5-F1
#
_cell.length_a   1.000
_cell.length_b   1.000
_cell.length_c   1.000
_cell.angle_alpha   90.00
_cell.angle_beta   90.00
_cell.angle_gamma   90.00
#
_symmetry.space_group_name_H-M   'P 1'
#
loop_
_entity.id
_entity.type
_entity.pdbx_description
1 polymer ?
#
loop_
_entity_poly.entity_id
_entity_poly.type
_entity_poly.pdbx_seq_one_letter_code
_entity_poly.pdbx_strand_id
1 'polypeptide(L)'
;MTTSEDPTDGPRNGTDAIARATALAMSLPAEKIVTLLEGLPPPGQGDDRVAALRHALVERLNSLRPQRARRLFTSLVDRFLIEEPGMPGGAGRPPLALYRADMGALWGALARAAFPEKAAEAVQMMERLCAGHLIEAALALPEARALREELRRLAVARLSQLALDRAALDQFCTLAMGLRDRFFAEQARNLPPIDTDVIADVLELLTLWPVAAPALEAALALPDPSGPALTAAVRQLGRDLAAAGLPTIGADQLPLAFLYRRRARDLVADDLQRRGAAQGKRVAQALVVQLASALHEFAVLCHRLLPEPRRPDLPLALDPDLPPRLAPLVEHIEALAGANLKAGIFEASSLPPLLLSTISGPVTLLARGPIQRSGQRIAAAMMRRDGFAEDHAEAVQVARWLLRLRAALRPTGLPVHALNKWRDQIDIDLQQALHRATRLENDGEPEFDEETGDLGARLAERFAHLERLEDLAEAAGASIAPLLQPTSRNTQLIVAARLQQPGAIEGRGRALCAAYAAAIRTEIGRVRYWRNPEAVALAELAASRGL
;
A
#
# COMPACT_ATOMS: atom_id res chain seq x y z
N MET A 1 25.41 89.22 2.33
CA MET A 1 24.35 88.98 1.31
C MET A 1 24.83 87.83 0.44
N THR A 2 24.73 86.61 0.96
CA THR A 2 23.67 85.60 0.69
C THR A 2 23.84 84.92 -0.66
N THR A 3 24.73 83.92 -0.69
CA THR A 3 24.69 82.81 -1.66
C THR A 3 23.80 81.71 -1.06
N SER A 4 22.69 81.45 -1.74
CA SER A 4 21.75 80.36 -1.45
C SER A 4 22.33 79.08 -2.07
N GLU A 5 22.79 78.16 -1.23
CA GLU A 5 23.06 76.77 -1.63
C GLU A 5 21.74 75.99 -1.58
N ASP A 6 21.45 75.31 -2.67
CA ASP A 6 20.30 74.43 -2.87
C ASP A 6 20.74 72.99 -2.52
N PRO A 7 20.14 72.29 -1.51
CA PRO A 7 20.52 70.94 -1.16
C PRO A 7 19.51 69.94 -1.71
N THR A 8 19.83 69.30 -2.83
CA THR A 8 19.14 68.06 -3.25
C THR A 8 20.15 66.96 -3.48
N ASP A 9 20.64 66.38 -2.38
CA ASP A 9 21.30 65.08 -2.39
C ASP A 9 20.48 64.15 -1.48
N GLY A 10 19.53 63.43 -2.09
CA GLY A 10 18.62 62.52 -1.41
C GLY A 10 19.32 61.22 -0.99
N PRO A 11 19.08 60.67 0.22
CA PRO A 11 19.81 59.52 0.74
C PRO A 11 19.31 58.19 0.15
N ARG A 12 20.25 57.38 -0.37
CA ARG A 12 20.36 55.90 -0.25
C ARG A 12 19.06 55.05 -0.13
N ASN A 13 18.11 55.16 -1.06
CA ASN A 13 16.91 54.29 -1.11
C ASN A 13 17.14 52.84 -1.61
N GLY A 14 18.34 52.50 -2.11
CA GLY A 14 18.61 51.20 -2.74
C GLY A 14 18.76 50.02 -1.77
N THR A 15 19.34 50.24 -0.58
CA THR A 15 19.65 49.20 0.40
C THR A 15 18.39 48.65 1.09
N ASP A 16 17.40 49.51 1.26
CA ASP A 16 16.12 49.20 1.92
C ASP A 16 15.17 48.42 1.00
N ALA A 17 15.26 48.63 -0.32
CA ALA A 17 14.52 47.85 -1.31
C ALA A 17 14.99 46.39 -1.38
N ILE A 18 16.30 46.13 -1.25
CA ILE A 18 16.87 44.77 -1.25
C ILE A 18 16.48 44.05 0.04
N ALA A 19 16.59 44.71 1.19
CA ALA A 19 16.17 44.13 2.47
C ALA A 19 14.68 43.74 2.45
N ARG A 20 13.81 44.59 1.89
CA ARG A 20 12.39 44.28 1.69
C ARG A 20 12.14 43.14 0.71
N ALA A 21 12.83 43.12 -0.43
CA ALA A 21 12.70 42.06 -1.43
C ALA A 21 13.15 40.70 -0.86
N THR A 22 14.26 40.68 -0.13
CA THR A 22 14.73 39.51 0.60
C THR A 22 13.73 39.09 1.67
N ALA A 23 13.24 39.99 2.53
CA ALA A 23 12.26 39.67 3.57
C ALA A 23 10.95 39.11 3.00
N LEU A 24 10.47 39.65 1.88
CA LEU A 24 9.30 39.14 1.17
C LEU A 24 9.59 37.75 0.58
N ALA A 25 10.75 37.56 -0.04
CA ALA A 25 11.09 36.27 -0.61
C ALA A 25 11.30 35.17 0.47
N MET A 26 11.72 35.57 1.67
CA MET A 26 11.86 34.71 2.85
C MET A 26 10.52 34.26 3.46
N SER A 27 9.43 34.99 3.19
CA SER A 27 8.07 34.65 3.66
C SER A 27 7.32 33.74 2.68
N LEU A 28 7.88 33.46 1.50
CA LEU A 28 7.27 32.59 0.50
C LEU A 28 7.46 31.09 0.82
N PRO A 29 6.52 30.23 0.39
CA PRO A 29 6.72 28.78 0.36
C PRO A 29 7.94 28.40 -0.50
N ALA A 30 8.64 27.32 -0.12
CA ALA A 30 9.88 26.88 -0.76
C ALA A 30 9.76 26.69 -2.29
N GLU A 31 8.62 26.19 -2.76
CA GLU A 31 8.33 26.00 -4.20
C GLU A 31 8.39 27.32 -4.98
N LYS A 32 7.83 28.39 -4.42
CA LYS A 32 7.84 29.72 -5.06
C LYS A 32 9.24 30.34 -5.06
N ILE A 33 10.05 30.04 -4.04
CA ILE A 33 11.45 30.48 -3.98
C ILE A 33 12.28 29.82 -5.09
N VAL A 34 12.03 28.54 -5.39
CA VAL A 34 12.71 27.84 -6.50
C VAL A 34 12.38 28.51 -7.83
N THR A 35 11.10 28.78 -8.11
CA THR A 35 10.69 29.47 -9.35
C THR A 35 11.30 30.87 -9.48
N LEU A 36 11.38 31.62 -8.37
CA LEU A 36 12.05 32.92 -8.36
C LEU A 36 13.54 32.80 -8.67
N LEU A 37 14.21 31.79 -8.11
CA LEU A 37 15.63 31.56 -8.33
C LEU A 37 15.96 31.18 -9.78
N GLU A 38 15.06 30.45 -10.45
CA GLU A 38 15.16 30.10 -11.88
C GLU A 38 15.04 31.33 -12.80
N GLY A 39 14.26 32.33 -12.38
CA GLY A 39 14.11 33.61 -13.10
C GLY A 39 15.27 34.59 -12.87
N LEU A 40 16.15 34.34 -11.90
CA LEU A 40 17.32 35.18 -11.66
C LEU A 40 18.52 34.72 -12.51
N PRO A 41 19.35 35.66 -13.00
CA PRO A 41 20.55 35.30 -13.73
C PRO A 41 21.50 34.41 -12.90
N PRO A 42 22.31 33.58 -13.58
CA PRO A 42 23.18 32.59 -12.94
C PRO A 42 24.27 33.27 -12.09
N PRO A 43 24.90 32.54 -11.15
CA PRO A 43 25.91 33.12 -10.26
C PRO A 43 27.06 33.74 -11.08
N GLY A 44 27.42 34.99 -10.75
CA GLY A 44 28.44 35.76 -11.46
C GLY A 44 27.93 36.52 -12.69
N GLN A 45 26.64 36.41 -13.03
CA GLN A 45 25.98 37.22 -14.05
C GLN A 45 24.85 38.01 -13.39
N GLY A 46 24.89 39.33 -13.52
CA GLY A 46 23.95 40.24 -12.87
C GLY A 46 24.66 41.27 -12.00
N ASP A 47 23.92 42.32 -11.69
CA ASP A 47 24.30 43.40 -10.79
C ASP A 47 24.27 42.95 -9.31
N ASP A 48 25.04 43.63 -8.45
CA ASP A 48 25.25 43.26 -7.04
C ASP A 48 23.95 43.01 -6.26
N ARG A 49 22.86 43.68 -6.66
CA ARG A 49 21.53 43.54 -6.05
C ARG A 49 20.92 42.18 -6.32
N VAL A 50 21.05 41.70 -7.55
CA VAL A 50 20.55 40.39 -7.98
C VAL A 50 21.38 39.28 -7.37
N ALA A 51 22.70 39.48 -7.26
CA ALA A 51 23.58 38.56 -6.56
C ALA A 51 23.23 38.42 -5.06
N ALA A 52 22.95 39.53 -4.37
CA ALA A 52 22.54 39.52 -2.97
C ALA A 52 21.20 38.81 -2.74
N LEU A 53 20.20 39.07 -3.59
CA LEU A 53 18.90 38.40 -3.53
C LEU A 53 19.05 36.89 -3.80
N ARG A 54 19.82 36.51 -4.83
CA ARG A 54 20.12 35.11 -5.16
C ARG A 54 20.76 34.39 -3.97
N HIS A 55 21.74 35.02 -3.33
CA HIS A 55 22.42 34.46 -2.16
C HIS A 55 21.45 34.19 -1.02
N ALA A 56 20.59 35.17 -0.67
CA ALA A 56 19.62 35.02 0.41
C ALA A 56 18.59 33.91 0.12
N LEU A 57 18.14 33.76 -1.13
CA LEU A 57 17.23 32.69 -1.53
C LEU A 57 17.87 31.30 -1.45
N VAL A 58 19.12 31.18 -1.90
CA VAL A 58 19.91 29.95 -1.81
C VAL A 58 20.15 29.58 -0.35
N GLU A 59 20.56 30.54 0.48
CA GLU A 59 20.78 30.35 1.91
C GLU A 59 19.52 29.85 2.60
N ARG A 60 18.36 30.46 2.30
CA ARG A 60 17.06 30.03 2.81
C ARG A 60 16.74 28.59 2.44
N LEU A 61 16.77 28.25 1.15
CA LEU A 61 16.47 26.90 0.68
C LEU A 61 17.43 25.86 1.28
N ASN A 62 18.71 26.22 1.43
CA ASN A 62 19.71 25.34 2.02
C ASN A 62 19.61 25.25 3.56
N SER A 63 19.06 26.26 4.25
CA SER A 63 18.81 26.24 5.71
C SER A 63 17.77 25.20 6.10
N LEU A 64 16.80 24.92 5.21
CA LEU A 64 15.79 23.87 5.39
C LEU A 64 16.40 22.45 5.33
N ARG A 65 17.68 22.33 4.94
CA ARG A 65 18.40 21.06 4.77
C ARG A 65 19.71 21.08 5.57
N PRO A 66 19.66 21.04 6.92
CA PRO A 66 20.84 21.26 7.76
C PRO A 66 21.92 20.17 7.62
N GLN A 67 21.56 18.94 7.24
CA GLN A 67 22.51 17.82 7.15
C GLN A 67 23.14 17.68 5.75
N ARG A 68 23.84 18.72 5.31
CA ARG A 68 24.41 18.83 3.94
C ARG A 68 25.51 17.79 3.67
N ALA A 69 26.44 17.61 4.60
CA ALA A 69 27.50 16.60 4.49
C ALA A 69 26.94 15.16 4.45
N ARG A 70 25.87 14.90 5.23
CA ARG A 70 25.15 13.61 5.14
C ARG A 70 24.59 13.39 3.73
N ARG A 71 24.03 14.42 3.10
CA ARG A 71 23.49 14.33 1.73
C ARG A 71 24.59 14.01 0.71
N LEU A 72 25.81 14.53 0.91
CA LEU A 72 26.97 14.18 0.08
C LEU A 72 27.19 12.67 0.04
N PHE A 73 27.25 12.03 1.20
CA PHE A 73 27.42 10.57 1.30
C PHE A 73 26.19 9.80 0.82
N THR A 74 24.99 10.15 1.29
CA THR A 74 23.77 9.41 0.93
C THR A 74 23.40 9.54 -0.55
N SER A 75 23.90 10.56 -1.26
CA SER A 75 23.77 10.67 -2.72
C SER A 75 24.36 9.48 -3.49
N LEU A 76 25.32 8.74 -2.90
CA LEU A 76 25.89 7.52 -3.49
C LEU A 76 24.87 6.40 -3.62
N VAL A 77 23.85 6.38 -2.76
CA VAL A 77 22.86 5.29 -2.71
C VAL A 77 21.44 5.80 -2.81
N ASP A 78 21.22 7.11 -3.03
CA ASP A 78 19.89 7.74 -3.08
C ASP A 78 18.98 7.09 -4.12
N ARG A 79 19.57 6.49 -5.15
CA ARG A 79 18.90 5.72 -6.21
C ARG A 79 18.47 4.30 -5.83
N PHE A 80 18.95 3.79 -4.70
CA PHE A 80 18.58 2.50 -4.09
C PHE A 80 17.77 2.65 -2.81
N LEU A 81 17.54 3.90 -2.38
CA LEU A 81 16.70 4.14 -1.23
C LEU A 81 15.25 3.76 -1.55
N ILE A 82 14.65 2.97 -0.65
CA ILE A 82 13.22 2.67 -0.68
C ILE A 82 12.46 3.65 0.23
N GLU A 83 11.34 4.15 -0.28
CA GLU A 83 10.44 5.05 0.45
C GLU A 83 9.24 4.32 1.05
N GLU A 84 9.22 2.99 0.99
CA GLU A 84 8.10 2.24 1.57
C GLU A 84 7.98 2.58 3.06
N PRO A 85 6.79 3.00 3.52
CA PRO A 85 6.54 3.20 4.94
C PRO A 85 6.87 1.87 5.62
N GLY A 86 7.75 1.92 6.62
CA GLY A 86 8.20 0.72 7.32
C GLY A 86 6.98 -0.12 7.69
N MET A 87 6.86 -1.28 7.04
CA MET A 87 5.76 -2.17 7.30
C MET A 87 5.92 -2.67 8.74
N PRO A 88 4.89 -2.59 9.59
CA PRO A 88 5.00 -3.00 10.97
C PRO A 88 5.43 -4.47 11.05
N GLY A 89 6.53 -4.73 11.77
CA GLY A 89 7.00 -6.09 12.05
C GLY A 89 8.43 -6.44 11.61
N GLY A 90 9.18 -5.50 11.01
CA GLY A 90 10.65 -5.61 10.90
C GLY A 90 11.17 -6.84 10.14
N ALA A 91 10.38 -7.44 9.26
CA ALA A 91 10.77 -8.65 8.58
C ALA A 91 11.24 -8.30 7.15
N GLY A 92 12.35 -8.93 6.73
CA GLY A 92 12.74 -9.17 5.33
C GLY A 92 12.93 -7.95 4.43
N ARG A 93 14.12 -7.34 4.49
CA ARG A 93 14.55 -6.33 3.51
C ARG A 93 14.95 -7.01 2.19
N PRO A 94 14.49 -6.53 1.02
CA PRO A 94 15.05 -6.96 -0.25
C PRO A 94 16.55 -6.64 -0.30
N PRO A 95 17.38 -7.52 -0.88
CA PRO A 95 18.80 -7.24 -1.01
C PRO A 95 19.01 -5.92 -1.73
N LEU A 96 19.98 -5.13 -1.24
CA LEU A 96 20.37 -3.83 -1.80
C LEU A 96 19.27 -2.73 -1.73
N ALA A 97 18.13 -3.00 -1.10
CA ALA A 97 17.07 -2.01 -0.89
C ALA A 97 17.24 -1.34 0.48
N LEU A 98 17.69 -0.09 0.51
CA LEU A 98 18.11 0.58 1.76
C LEU A 98 17.11 1.63 2.23
N TYR A 99 16.83 1.72 3.52
CA TYR A 99 16.01 2.82 4.04
C TYR A 99 16.84 4.09 4.21
N ARG A 100 16.23 5.24 3.93
CA ARG A 100 16.88 6.56 4.09
C ARG A 100 17.35 6.80 5.53
N ALA A 101 16.56 6.38 6.53
CA ALA A 101 16.92 6.49 7.94
C ALA A 101 18.17 5.66 8.28
N ASP A 102 18.28 4.43 7.75
CA ASP A 102 19.45 3.58 7.98
C ASP A 102 20.70 4.20 7.38
N MET A 103 20.63 4.70 6.15
CA MET A 103 21.80 5.33 5.51
C MET A 103 22.25 6.59 6.24
N GLY A 104 21.31 7.36 6.80
CA GLY A 104 21.65 8.49 7.66
C GLY A 104 22.34 8.05 8.95
N ALA A 105 21.90 6.95 9.55
CA ALA A 105 22.50 6.39 10.75
C ALA A 105 23.87 5.77 10.50
N LEU A 106 24.04 5.05 9.39
CA LEU A 106 25.30 4.48 8.93
C LEU A 106 26.32 5.57 8.61
N TRP A 107 25.91 6.67 7.98
CA TRP A 107 26.76 7.86 7.85
C TRP A 107 27.22 8.35 9.22
N GLY A 108 26.30 8.51 10.18
CA GLY A 108 26.64 8.96 11.53
C GLY A 108 27.61 8.02 12.25
N ALA A 109 27.46 6.70 12.07
CA ALA A 109 28.35 5.70 12.64
C ALA A 109 29.74 5.73 11.98
N LEU A 110 29.81 5.79 10.65
CA LEU A 110 31.06 5.89 9.89
C LEU A 110 31.81 7.20 10.16
N ALA A 111 31.10 8.33 10.19
CA ALA A 111 31.67 9.63 10.52
C ALA A 111 32.30 9.64 11.92
N ARG A 112 31.82 8.83 12.87
CA ARG A 112 32.41 8.71 14.21
C ARG A 112 33.52 7.68 14.30
N ALA A 113 33.33 6.53 13.66
CA ALA A 113 34.16 5.34 13.88
C ALA A 113 35.20 5.06 12.79
N ALA A 114 35.07 5.71 11.63
CA ALA A 114 35.87 5.40 10.44
C ALA A 114 36.72 6.59 9.98
N PHE A 115 36.12 7.78 9.89
CA PHE A 115 36.75 8.93 9.26
C PHE A 115 36.31 10.30 9.84
N PRO A 116 36.49 10.54 11.15
CA PRO A 116 36.00 11.76 11.81
C PRO A 116 36.57 13.05 11.21
N GLU A 117 37.85 13.07 10.87
CA GLU A 117 38.50 14.25 10.27
C GLU A 117 37.92 14.57 8.89
N LYS A 118 37.75 13.55 8.03
CA LYS A 118 37.15 13.71 6.70
C LYS A 118 35.67 14.06 6.75
N ALA A 119 34.95 13.59 7.77
CA ALA A 119 33.57 14.00 7.99
C ALA A 119 33.48 15.50 8.34
N ALA A 120 34.40 16.02 9.15
CA ALA A 120 34.48 17.46 9.44
C ALA A 120 34.86 18.28 8.21
N GLU A 121 35.80 17.80 7.39
CA GLU A 121 36.15 18.40 6.10
C GLU A 121 34.92 18.48 5.17
N ALA A 122 34.11 17.41 5.11
CA ALA A 122 32.90 17.38 4.31
C ALA A 122 31.84 18.38 4.77
N VAL A 123 31.72 18.64 6.08
CA VAL A 123 30.84 19.69 6.60
C VAL A 123 31.31 21.06 6.11
N GLN A 124 32.58 21.40 6.34
CA GLN A 124 33.14 22.70 5.96
C GLN A 124 33.09 22.95 4.44
N MET A 125 33.40 21.92 3.64
CA MET A 125 33.31 22.01 2.18
C MET A 125 31.87 22.24 1.72
N MET A 126 30.91 21.45 2.21
CA MET A 126 29.51 21.59 1.81
C MET A 126 28.90 22.92 2.27
N GLU A 127 29.29 23.45 3.43
CA GLU A 127 28.90 24.80 3.87
C GLU A 127 29.38 25.87 2.89
N ARG A 128 30.65 25.81 2.48
CA ARG A 128 31.24 26.73 1.51
C ARG A 128 30.54 26.65 0.15
N LEU A 129 30.34 25.44 -0.39
CA LEU A 129 29.71 25.26 -1.70
C LEU A 129 28.24 25.70 -1.71
N CYS A 130 27.51 25.40 -0.63
CA CYS A 130 26.11 25.77 -0.47
C CYS A 130 25.89 27.26 -0.17
N ALA A 131 26.94 28.05 0.07
CA ALA A 131 26.82 29.50 0.16
C ALA A 131 26.49 30.12 -1.21
N GLY A 132 26.98 29.53 -2.31
CA GLY A 132 26.75 30.04 -3.67
C GLY A 132 25.77 29.22 -4.52
N HIS A 133 25.48 27.99 -4.11
CA HIS A 133 24.72 27.02 -4.91
C HIS A 133 23.62 26.34 -4.09
N LEU A 134 22.52 25.98 -4.75
CA LEU A 134 21.59 25.01 -4.18
C LEU A 134 22.30 23.68 -3.94
N ILE A 135 21.91 22.95 -2.90
CA ILE A 135 22.55 21.69 -2.51
C ILE A 135 22.73 20.70 -3.67
N GLU A 136 21.73 20.53 -4.55
CA GLU A 136 21.83 19.59 -5.69
C GLU A 136 22.89 20.05 -6.71
N ALA A 137 23.00 21.35 -6.97
CA ALA A 137 24.05 21.91 -7.83
C ALA A 137 25.43 21.80 -7.17
N ALA A 138 25.52 22.06 -5.86
CA ALA A 138 26.75 21.90 -5.09
C ALA A 138 27.28 20.46 -5.14
N LEU A 139 26.40 19.46 -5.03
CA LEU A 139 26.76 18.04 -5.14
C LEU A 139 27.29 17.64 -6.52
N ALA A 140 26.93 18.38 -7.58
CA ALA A 140 27.39 18.14 -8.93
C ALA A 140 28.79 18.71 -9.21
N LEU A 141 29.31 19.59 -8.35
CA LEU A 141 30.63 20.21 -8.54
C LEU A 141 31.78 19.18 -8.44
N PRO A 142 32.88 19.37 -9.19
CA PRO A 142 34.01 18.43 -9.20
C PRO A 142 34.60 18.17 -7.81
N GLU A 143 34.72 19.21 -6.98
CA GLU A 143 35.25 19.13 -5.62
C GLU A 143 34.39 18.25 -4.71
N ALA A 144 33.06 18.44 -4.74
CA ALA A 144 32.12 17.60 -4.02
C ALA A 144 32.17 16.15 -4.50
N ARG A 145 32.26 15.91 -5.81
CA ARG A 145 32.39 14.57 -6.39
C ARG A 145 33.68 13.88 -5.93
N ALA A 146 34.79 14.60 -5.89
CA ALA A 146 36.08 14.08 -5.44
C ALA A 146 36.03 13.69 -3.95
N LEU A 147 35.52 14.56 -3.08
CA LEU A 147 35.39 14.25 -1.65
C LEU A 147 34.41 13.10 -1.41
N ARG A 148 33.31 13.05 -2.16
CA ARG A 148 32.35 11.93 -2.10
C ARG A 148 33.01 10.59 -2.44
N GLU A 149 33.87 10.56 -3.45
CA GLU A 149 34.62 9.36 -3.82
C GLU A 149 35.68 8.97 -2.78
N GLU A 150 36.31 9.94 -2.12
CA GLU A 150 37.20 9.67 -0.98
C GLU A 150 36.43 9.05 0.21
N LEU A 151 35.29 9.64 0.59
CA LEU A 151 34.41 9.10 1.64
C LEU A 151 33.91 7.70 1.31
N ARG A 152 33.58 7.42 0.04
CA ARG A 152 33.22 6.07 -0.43
C ARG A 152 34.34 5.07 -0.16
N ARG A 153 35.58 5.39 -0.57
CA ARG A 153 36.74 4.50 -0.38
C ARG A 153 37.02 4.22 1.10
N LEU A 154 36.95 5.26 1.95
CA LEU A 154 37.13 5.10 3.39
C LEU A 154 36.02 4.26 4.03
N ALA A 155 34.76 4.45 3.60
CA ALA A 155 33.64 3.63 4.04
C ALA A 155 33.83 2.16 3.64
N VAL A 156 34.17 1.88 2.38
CA VAL A 156 34.46 0.50 1.91
C VAL A 156 35.57 -0.12 2.75
N ALA A 157 36.71 0.56 2.92
CA ALA A 157 37.82 0.04 3.71
C ALA A 157 37.39 -0.32 5.15
N ARG A 158 36.63 0.56 5.81
CA ARG A 158 36.17 0.30 7.18
C ARG A 158 35.15 -0.84 7.24
N LEU A 159 34.16 -0.86 6.36
CA LEU A 159 33.14 -1.91 6.35
C LEU A 159 33.75 -3.28 6.02
N SER A 160 34.73 -3.34 5.11
CA SER A 160 35.50 -4.55 4.83
C SER A 160 36.28 -5.04 6.06
N GLN A 161 36.89 -4.13 6.83
CA GLN A 161 37.56 -4.50 8.10
C GLN A 161 36.56 -5.05 9.13
N LEU A 162 35.41 -4.39 9.29
CA LEU A 162 34.37 -4.85 10.21
C LEU A 162 33.83 -6.23 9.82
N ALA A 163 33.70 -6.50 8.52
CA ALA A 163 33.25 -7.81 8.04
C ALA A 163 34.17 -8.99 8.45
N LEU A 164 35.43 -8.72 8.81
CA LEU A 164 36.38 -9.73 9.30
C LEU A 164 36.25 -10.02 10.80
N ASP A 165 35.60 -9.14 11.57
CA ASP A 165 35.42 -9.27 13.02
C ASP A 165 33.93 -9.15 13.37
N ARG A 166 33.31 -10.30 13.65
CA ARG A 166 31.89 -10.38 13.96
C ARG A 166 31.50 -9.52 15.18
N ALA A 167 32.34 -9.48 16.21
CA ALA A 167 32.05 -8.72 17.42
C ALA A 167 32.10 -7.21 17.16
N ALA A 168 33.11 -6.75 16.40
CA ALA A 168 33.20 -5.35 15.98
C ALA A 168 32.04 -4.95 15.07
N LEU A 169 31.62 -5.84 14.17
CA LEU A 169 30.48 -5.62 13.29
C LEU A 169 29.17 -5.50 14.06
N ASP A 170 28.90 -6.39 15.02
CA ASP A 170 27.68 -6.34 15.84
C ASP A 170 27.66 -5.06 16.72
N GLN A 171 28.81 -4.61 17.24
CA GLN A 171 28.94 -3.32 17.94
C GLN A 171 28.66 -2.14 17.01
N PHE A 172 29.15 -2.17 15.77
CA PHE A 172 28.88 -1.14 14.78
C PHE A 172 27.39 -1.08 14.40
N CYS A 173 26.74 -2.23 14.20
CA CYS A 173 25.29 -2.33 13.98
C CYS A 173 24.51 -1.72 15.15
N THR A 174 24.90 -2.03 16.39
CA THR A 174 24.28 -1.46 17.60
C THR A 174 24.42 0.05 17.66
N LEU A 175 25.61 0.58 17.35
CA LEU A 175 25.84 2.02 17.26
C LEU A 175 24.95 2.67 16.19
N ALA A 176 24.90 2.08 14.99
CA ALA A 176 24.07 2.60 13.90
C ALA A 176 22.58 2.60 14.29
N MET A 177 22.06 1.52 14.87
CA MET A 177 20.68 1.47 15.36
C MET A 177 20.41 2.55 16.42
N GLY A 178 21.31 2.72 17.39
CA GLY A 178 21.16 3.78 18.40
C GLY A 178 21.14 5.19 17.82
N LEU A 179 21.89 5.45 16.73
CA LEU A 179 21.82 6.72 16.01
C LEU A 179 20.54 6.85 15.19
N ARG A 180 20.08 5.75 14.58
CA ARG A 180 18.82 5.72 13.84
C ARG A 180 17.66 6.11 14.75
N ASP A 181 17.55 5.46 15.90
CA ASP A 181 16.45 5.68 16.83
C ASP A 181 16.47 7.09 17.42
N ARG A 182 17.67 7.68 17.61
CA ARG A 182 17.81 9.07 18.08
C ARG A 182 17.42 10.10 17.02
N PHE A 183 17.87 9.92 15.78
CA PHE A 183 17.67 10.94 14.73
C PHE A 183 16.40 10.76 13.91
N PHE A 184 15.81 9.57 13.96
CA PHE A 184 14.68 9.18 13.13
C PHE A 184 13.62 8.40 13.92
N ALA A 185 13.44 8.70 15.21
CA ALA A 185 12.56 7.96 16.13
C ALA A 185 11.18 7.62 15.52
N GLU A 186 10.53 8.56 14.85
CA GLU A 186 9.22 8.33 14.21
C GLU A 186 9.30 7.37 13.02
N GLN A 187 10.33 7.52 12.17
CA GLN A 187 10.54 6.66 10.99
C GLN A 187 11.06 5.28 11.39
N ALA A 188 11.84 5.19 12.48
CA ALA A 188 12.52 3.99 12.93
C ALA A 188 11.59 2.97 13.62
N ARG A 189 10.44 3.41 14.17
CA ARG A 189 9.51 2.56 14.93
C ARG A 189 9.11 1.27 14.23
N ASN A 190 9.06 1.29 12.89
CA ASN A 190 8.62 0.15 12.10
C ASN A 190 9.72 -0.40 11.18
N LEU A 191 10.97 0.06 11.30
CA LEU A 191 12.05 -0.41 10.43
C LEU A 191 12.69 -1.68 10.98
N PRO A 192 13.06 -2.64 10.10
CA PRO A 192 13.87 -3.79 10.52
C PRO A 192 15.20 -3.33 11.13
N PRO A 193 15.82 -4.11 12.01
CA PRO A 193 17.13 -3.77 12.57
C PRO A 193 18.18 -3.56 11.47
N ILE A 194 19.22 -2.79 11.78
CA ILE A 194 20.42 -2.73 10.94
C ILE A 194 21.27 -3.93 11.37
N ASP A 195 21.31 -4.96 10.53
CA ASP A 195 22.06 -6.19 10.79
C ASP A 195 23.24 -6.35 9.84
N THR A 196 23.90 -7.50 9.90
CA THR A 196 25.09 -7.78 9.08
C THR A 196 24.80 -7.90 7.60
N ASP A 197 23.57 -8.27 7.22
CA ASP A 197 23.18 -8.34 5.81
C ASP A 197 23.02 -6.93 5.25
N VAL A 198 22.50 -5.98 6.05
CA VAL A 198 22.45 -4.57 5.66
C VAL A 198 23.86 -4.00 5.45
N ILE A 199 24.80 -4.35 6.33
CA ILE A 199 26.19 -3.89 6.17
C ILE A 199 26.83 -4.51 4.92
N ALA A 200 26.60 -5.80 4.66
CA ALA A 200 27.07 -6.47 3.46
C ALA A 200 26.50 -5.82 2.19
N ASP A 201 25.20 -5.51 2.15
CA ASP A 201 24.54 -4.84 1.03
C ASP A 201 25.11 -3.44 0.78
N VAL A 202 25.35 -2.67 1.85
CA VAL A 202 25.95 -1.33 1.74
C VAL A 202 27.39 -1.41 1.24
N LEU A 203 28.17 -2.35 1.79
CA LEU A 203 29.54 -2.58 1.33
C LEU A 203 29.57 -2.98 -0.15
N GLU A 204 28.71 -3.90 -0.57
CA GLU A 204 28.57 -4.31 -1.96
C GLU A 204 28.21 -3.10 -2.83
N LEU A 205 27.14 -2.38 -2.52
CA LEU A 205 26.72 -1.19 -3.27
C LEU A 205 27.84 -0.14 -3.42
N LEU A 206 28.52 0.20 -2.32
CA LEU A 206 29.61 1.17 -2.34
C LEU A 206 30.81 0.67 -3.15
N THR A 207 31.07 -0.64 -3.15
CA THR A 207 32.16 -1.25 -3.92
C THR A 207 31.84 -1.23 -5.42
N LEU A 208 30.61 -1.57 -5.80
CA LEU A 208 30.18 -1.64 -7.20
C LEU A 208 29.87 -0.27 -7.80
N TRP A 209 29.64 0.76 -6.98
CA TRP A 209 29.17 2.08 -7.42
C TRP A 209 29.94 2.71 -8.59
N PRO A 210 31.29 2.75 -8.61
CA PRO A 210 32.02 3.38 -9.72
C PRO A 210 31.71 2.77 -11.08
N VAL A 211 31.39 1.47 -11.08
CA VAL A 211 31.12 0.67 -12.27
C VAL A 211 29.62 0.69 -12.60
N ALA A 212 28.76 0.62 -11.58
CA ALA A 212 27.31 0.55 -11.75
C ALA A 212 26.65 1.91 -12.04
N ALA A 213 27.22 3.01 -11.54
CA ALA A 213 26.60 4.34 -11.61
C ALA A 213 26.22 4.79 -13.04
N PRO A 214 27.07 4.64 -14.08
CA PRO A 214 26.71 5.06 -15.43
C PRO A 214 25.50 4.30 -16.00
N ALA A 215 25.45 2.97 -15.80
CA ALA A 215 24.36 2.14 -16.27
C ALA A 215 23.03 2.45 -15.54
N LEU A 216 23.12 2.74 -14.23
CA LEU A 216 21.96 3.15 -13.43
C LEU A 216 21.42 4.51 -13.84
N GLU A 217 22.28 5.50 -14.09
CA GLU A 217 21.85 6.82 -14.55
C GLU A 217 21.17 6.73 -15.93
N ALA A 218 21.68 5.90 -16.84
CA ALA A 218 21.02 5.63 -18.12
C ALA A 218 19.62 5.00 -17.95
N ALA A 219 19.48 4.04 -17.03
CA ALA A 219 18.18 3.42 -16.74
C ALA A 219 17.19 4.37 -16.02
N LEU A 220 17.69 5.27 -15.18
CA LEU A 220 16.88 6.25 -14.43
C LEU A 220 16.44 7.44 -15.28
N ALA A 221 17.18 7.78 -16.33
CA ALA A 221 16.85 8.84 -17.26
C ALA A 221 15.68 8.48 -18.19
N LEU A 222 15.26 7.21 -18.22
CA LEU A 222 14.10 6.78 -19.00
C LEU A 222 12.82 7.37 -18.40
N PRO A 223 11.95 7.99 -19.22
CA PRO A 223 10.64 8.47 -18.79
C PRO A 223 9.81 7.29 -18.27
N ASP A 224 9.15 7.49 -17.13
CA ASP A 224 8.63 6.46 -16.20
C ASP A 224 8.23 5.15 -16.89
N PRO A 225 9.20 4.24 -17.10
CA PRO A 225 8.97 3.12 -17.98
C PRO A 225 8.07 2.14 -17.23
N SER A 226 6.94 1.80 -17.84
CA SER A 226 6.05 0.73 -17.37
C SER A 226 6.00 -0.37 -18.42
N GLY A 227 5.65 -1.59 -17.98
CA GLY A 227 5.50 -2.74 -18.87
C GLY A 227 6.76 -3.04 -19.70
N PRO A 228 6.65 -3.21 -21.04
CA PRO A 228 7.76 -3.67 -21.88
C PRO A 228 9.00 -2.78 -21.86
N ALA A 229 8.84 -1.46 -21.74
CA ALA A 229 9.96 -0.52 -21.71
C ALA A 229 10.81 -0.71 -20.46
N LEU A 230 10.19 -0.94 -19.29
CA LEU A 230 10.89 -1.22 -18.05
C LEU A 230 11.62 -2.55 -18.11
N THR A 231 10.99 -3.57 -18.70
CA THR A 231 11.63 -4.86 -18.92
C THR A 231 12.88 -4.73 -19.79
N ALA A 232 12.81 -3.97 -20.88
CA ALA A 232 13.95 -3.73 -21.76
C ALA A 232 15.08 -2.98 -21.02
N ALA A 233 14.74 -1.94 -20.28
CA ALA A 233 15.68 -1.15 -19.48
C ALA A 233 16.43 -1.99 -18.45
N VAL A 234 15.71 -2.85 -17.72
CA VAL A 234 16.29 -3.71 -16.68
C VAL A 234 17.17 -4.80 -17.27
N ARG A 235 16.79 -5.37 -18.41
CA ARG A 235 17.65 -6.30 -19.16
C ARG A 235 18.91 -5.61 -19.67
N GLN A 236 18.78 -4.38 -20.17
CA GLN A 236 19.93 -3.58 -20.59
C GLN A 236 20.86 -3.30 -19.41
N LEU A 237 20.31 -2.86 -18.27
CA LEU A 237 21.06 -2.66 -17.03
C LEU A 237 21.82 -3.92 -16.62
N GLY A 238 21.18 -5.09 -16.61
CA GLY A 238 21.86 -6.36 -16.30
C GLY A 238 23.02 -6.66 -17.26
N ARG A 239 22.84 -6.42 -18.57
CA ARG A 239 23.91 -6.59 -19.57
C ARG A 239 25.05 -5.61 -19.38
N ASP A 240 24.75 -4.34 -19.11
CA ASP A 240 25.75 -3.30 -18.89
C ASP A 240 26.57 -3.60 -17.63
N LEU A 241 25.91 -4.03 -16.55
CA LEU A 241 26.57 -4.43 -15.32
C LEU A 241 27.49 -5.65 -15.52
N ALA A 242 27.03 -6.65 -16.27
CA ALA A 242 27.84 -7.83 -16.61
C ALA A 242 29.03 -7.47 -17.51
N ALA A 243 28.83 -6.64 -18.53
CA ALA A 243 29.89 -6.16 -19.43
C ALA A 243 30.95 -5.34 -18.69
N ALA A 244 30.55 -4.65 -17.62
CA ALA A 244 31.44 -3.88 -16.77
C ALA A 244 32.23 -4.72 -15.75
N GLY A 245 32.11 -6.06 -15.80
CA GLY A 245 32.93 -6.99 -15.02
C GLY A 245 32.50 -7.15 -13.56
N LEU A 246 31.26 -6.78 -13.22
CA LEU A 246 30.73 -6.98 -11.88
C LEU A 246 30.55 -8.48 -11.58
N PRO A 247 30.76 -8.91 -10.32
CA PRO A 247 30.41 -10.27 -9.90
C PRO A 247 28.96 -10.59 -10.26
N THR A 248 28.68 -11.83 -10.66
CA THR A 248 27.35 -12.27 -11.09
C THR A 248 26.26 -11.90 -10.08
N ILE A 249 26.57 -11.98 -8.78
CA ILE A 249 25.65 -11.63 -7.69
C ILE A 249 25.22 -10.17 -7.77
N GLY A 250 26.15 -9.23 -7.97
CA GLY A 250 25.84 -7.80 -8.07
C GLY A 250 25.12 -7.45 -9.38
N ALA A 251 25.54 -8.05 -10.50
CA ALA A 251 24.89 -7.88 -11.79
C ALA A 251 23.45 -8.43 -11.81
N ASP A 252 23.16 -9.42 -10.96
CA ASP A 252 21.84 -10.05 -10.85
C ASP A 252 20.91 -9.38 -9.84
N GLN A 253 21.45 -8.92 -8.70
CA GLN A 253 20.65 -8.34 -7.62
C GLN A 253 20.31 -6.86 -7.86
N LEU A 254 21.19 -6.08 -8.50
CA LEU A 254 20.94 -4.66 -8.76
C LEU A 254 19.71 -4.41 -9.66
N PRO A 255 19.50 -5.14 -10.78
CA PRO A 255 18.28 -4.99 -11.58
C PRO A 255 17.00 -5.33 -10.80
N LEU A 256 17.07 -6.34 -9.92
CA LEU A 256 15.95 -6.73 -9.05
C LEU A 256 15.65 -5.66 -8.00
N ALA A 257 16.67 -5.10 -7.35
CA ALA A 257 16.51 -3.99 -6.40
C ALA A 257 15.93 -2.73 -7.08
N PHE A 258 16.31 -2.47 -8.33
CA PHE A 258 15.75 -1.38 -9.13
C PHE A 258 14.26 -1.61 -9.45
N LEU A 259 13.89 -2.80 -9.94
CA LEU A 259 12.50 -3.19 -10.17
C LEU A 259 11.66 -3.10 -8.88
N TYR A 260 12.25 -3.55 -7.78
CA TYR A 260 11.65 -3.52 -6.46
C TYR A 260 11.32 -2.07 -6.03
N ARG A 261 12.28 -1.15 -6.15
CA ARG A 261 12.08 0.28 -5.87
C ARG A 261 10.96 0.87 -6.74
N ARG A 262 10.86 0.45 -8.01
CA ARG A 262 9.80 0.88 -8.94
C ARG A 262 8.44 0.22 -8.66
N ARG A 263 8.34 -0.64 -7.62
CA ARG A 263 7.14 -1.42 -7.28
C ARG A 263 6.66 -2.33 -8.43
N ALA A 264 7.55 -2.68 -9.37
CA ALA A 264 7.25 -3.49 -10.54
C ALA A 264 7.31 -5.00 -10.20
N ARG A 265 6.44 -5.42 -9.28
CA ARG A 265 6.45 -6.76 -8.66
C ARG A 265 6.25 -7.89 -9.67
N ASP A 266 5.45 -7.67 -10.70
CA ASP A 266 5.23 -8.66 -11.75
C ASP A 266 6.50 -8.98 -12.54
N LEU A 267 7.35 -7.97 -12.76
CA LEU A 267 8.63 -8.12 -13.45
C LEU A 267 9.69 -8.76 -12.55
N VAL A 268 9.66 -8.47 -11.24
CA VAL A 268 10.48 -9.19 -10.24
C VAL A 268 10.10 -10.68 -10.27
N ALA A 269 8.80 -10.98 -10.30
CA ALA A 269 8.31 -12.35 -10.36
C ALA A 269 8.72 -13.06 -11.67
N ASP A 270 8.60 -12.40 -12.83
CA ASP A 270 9.06 -12.93 -14.12
C ASP A 270 10.56 -13.27 -14.12
N ASP A 271 11.36 -12.43 -13.47
CA ASP A 271 12.80 -12.64 -13.39
C ASP A 271 13.16 -13.77 -12.42
N LEU A 272 12.51 -13.84 -11.25
CA LEU A 272 12.65 -14.96 -10.32
C LEU A 272 12.20 -16.29 -10.91
N GLN A 273 11.09 -16.30 -11.65
CA GLN A 273 10.58 -17.51 -12.31
C GLN A 273 11.59 -18.04 -13.33
N ARG A 274 12.17 -17.15 -14.15
CA ARG A 274 13.17 -17.52 -15.17
C ARG A 274 14.48 -18.05 -14.56
N ARG A 275 14.93 -17.46 -13.46
CA ARG A 275 16.17 -17.88 -12.77
C ARG A 275 15.96 -19.08 -11.83
N GLY A 276 14.73 -19.29 -11.40
CA GLY A 276 14.38 -20.16 -10.28
C GLY A 276 14.51 -19.41 -8.95
N ALA A 277 13.44 -19.46 -8.13
CA ALA A 277 13.37 -18.76 -6.85
C ALA A 277 14.50 -19.13 -5.86
N ALA A 278 15.08 -20.33 -5.99
CA ALA A 278 16.23 -20.75 -5.18
C ALA A 278 17.51 -19.96 -5.49
N GLN A 279 17.74 -19.57 -6.74
CA GLN A 279 18.88 -18.73 -7.13
C GLN A 279 18.66 -17.27 -6.70
N GLY A 280 17.42 -16.81 -6.75
CA GLY A 280 16.99 -15.49 -6.25
C GLY A 280 16.56 -15.47 -4.79
N LYS A 281 17.11 -16.36 -3.94
CA LYS A 281 16.60 -16.64 -2.59
C LYS A 281 16.30 -15.39 -1.77
N ARG A 282 17.25 -14.44 -1.65
CA ARG A 282 17.07 -13.22 -0.83
C ARG A 282 15.89 -12.35 -1.31
N VAL A 283 15.70 -12.23 -2.63
CA VAL A 283 14.58 -11.46 -3.21
C VAL A 283 13.26 -12.20 -3.02
N ALA A 284 13.27 -13.52 -3.21
CA ALA A 284 12.10 -14.36 -2.95
C ALA A 284 11.68 -14.29 -1.47
N GLN A 285 12.64 -14.37 -0.54
CA GLN A 285 12.40 -14.19 0.89
C GLN A 285 11.79 -12.81 1.18
N ALA A 286 12.29 -11.74 0.56
CA ALA A 286 11.73 -10.40 0.74
C ALA A 286 10.28 -10.30 0.27
N LEU A 287 9.92 -10.91 -0.87
CA LEU A 287 8.52 -10.94 -1.36
C LEU A 287 7.58 -11.69 -0.42
N VAL A 288 8.02 -12.82 0.14
CA VAL A 288 7.27 -13.58 1.15
C VAL A 288 7.02 -12.72 2.37
N VAL A 289 8.05 -12.02 2.81
CA VAL A 289 7.99 -11.25 4.02
C VAL A 289 7.12 -10.01 3.87
N GLN A 290 7.17 -9.32 2.73
CA GLN A 290 6.23 -8.24 2.44
C GLN A 290 4.78 -8.71 2.44
N LEU A 291 4.50 -9.89 1.85
CA LEU A 291 3.17 -10.47 1.91
C LEU A 291 2.75 -10.68 3.38
N ALA A 292 3.63 -11.27 4.20
CA ALA A 292 3.35 -11.46 5.62
C ALA A 292 3.10 -10.14 6.37
N SER A 293 3.89 -9.10 6.10
CA SER A 293 3.72 -7.79 6.71
C SER A 293 2.44 -7.08 6.26
N ALA A 294 2.08 -7.17 4.97
CA ALA A 294 0.83 -6.61 4.46
C ALA A 294 -0.38 -7.33 5.07
N LEU A 295 -0.31 -8.66 5.22
CA LEU A 295 -1.30 -9.45 5.95
C LEU A 295 -1.40 -9.03 7.42
N HIS A 296 -0.25 -8.76 8.07
CA HIS A 296 -0.22 -8.31 9.45
C HIS A 296 -0.90 -6.94 9.61
N GLU A 297 -0.53 -5.98 8.77
CA GLU A 297 -1.16 -4.65 8.78
C GLU A 297 -2.65 -4.74 8.52
N PHE A 298 -3.08 -5.55 7.55
CA PHE A 298 -4.48 -5.78 7.26
C PHE A 298 -5.21 -6.35 8.49
N ALA A 299 -4.59 -7.30 9.19
CA ALA A 299 -5.13 -7.88 10.42
C ALA A 299 -5.27 -6.84 11.55
N VAL A 300 -4.26 -5.99 11.73
CA VAL A 300 -4.25 -4.91 12.73
C VAL A 300 -5.32 -3.87 12.42
N LEU A 301 -5.43 -3.42 11.17
CA LEU A 301 -6.44 -2.46 10.75
C LEU A 301 -7.85 -3.06 10.90
N CYS A 302 -8.06 -4.30 10.48
CA CYS A 302 -9.33 -4.99 10.70
C CYS A 302 -9.65 -5.16 12.19
N HIS A 303 -8.66 -5.35 13.06
CA HIS A 303 -8.89 -5.43 14.50
C HIS A 303 -9.44 -4.11 15.08
N ARG A 304 -9.01 -2.95 14.54
CA ARG A 304 -9.53 -1.64 14.93
C ARG A 304 -11.00 -1.43 14.55
N LEU A 305 -11.47 -2.10 13.50
CA LEU A 305 -12.88 -2.07 13.07
C LEU A 305 -13.83 -2.76 14.06
N LEU A 306 -13.27 -3.51 15.00
CA LEU A 306 -14.00 -4.41 15.87
C LEU A 306 -13.69 -4.03 17.33
N PRO A 307 -14.25 -2.91 17.85
CA PRO A 307 -13.95 -2.44 19.19
C PRO A 307 -14.33 -3.46 20.26
N GLU A 308 -13.65 -3.41 21.41
CA GLU A 308 -14.04 -4.18 22.59
C GLU A 308 -15.22 -3.47 23.31
N PRO A 309 -16.21 -4.18 23.87
CA PRO A 309 -16.24 -5.63 24.16
C PRO A 309 -16.73 -6.51 23.01
N ARG A 310 -16.36 -7.80 23.05
CA ARG A 310 -16.73 -8.84 22.08
C ARG A 310 -18.22 -9.19 22.18
N ARG A 311 -19.06 -8.42 21.49
CA ARG A 311 -20.51 -8.59 21.49
C ARG A 311 -21.03 -8.68 20.05
N PRO A 312 -21.68 -9.79 19.65
CA PRO A 312 -22.14 -10.00 18.27
C PRO A 312 -23.25 -9.01 17.86
N ASP A 313 -23.87 -8.37 18.84
CA ASP A 313 -24.91 -7.35 18.74
C ASP A 313 -24.36 -5.93 18.49
N LEU A 314 -23.05 -5.70 18.66
CA LEU A 314 -22.49 -4.36 18.45
C LEU A 314 -22.22 -4.08 16.97
N PRO A 315 -22.59 -2.88 16.47
CA PRO A 315 -22.31 -2.48 15.10
C PRO A 315 -20.81 -2.34 14.84
N LEU A 316 -20.39 -2.62 13.61
CA LEU A 316 -19.10 -2.23 13.08
C LEU A 316 -19.08 -0.71 12.96
N ALA A 317 -18.12 -0.07 13.60
CA ALA A 317 -17.81 1.34 13.37
C ALA A 317 -16.57 1.38 12.47
N LEU A 318 -16.77 1.60 11.16
CA LEU A 318 -15.65 1.97 10.31
C LEU A 318 -15.30 3.42 10.62
N ASP A 319 -14.16 3.63 11.28
CA ASP A 319 -13.51 4.93 11.27
C ASP A 319 -13.36 5.37 9.80
N PRO A 320 -13.81 6.58 9.41
CA PRO A 320 -13.78 7.05 8.02
C PRO A 320 -12.36 7.02 7.43
N ASP A 321 -11.31 7.01 8.26
CA ASP A 321 -9.92 6.92 7.82
C ASP A 321 -9.48 5.49 7.44
N LEU A 322 -10.26 4.46 7.76
CA LEU A 322 -9.88 3.05 7.54
C LEU A 322 -10.19 2.51 6.14
N PRO A 323 -11.38 2.72 5.54
CA PRO A 323 -11.64 2.33 4.16
C PRO A 323 -10.59 2.79 3.14
N PRO A 324 -10.14 4.07 3.12
CA PRO A 324 -9.12 4.52 2.17
C PRO A 324 -7.75 3.88 2.40
N ARG A 325 -7.51 3.27 3.57
CA ARG A 325 -6.28 2.51 3.86
C ARG A 325 -6.40 1.03 3.53
N LEU A 326 -7.55 0.42 3.84
CA LEU A 326 -7.78 -1.01 3.65
C LEU A 326 -7.92 -1.39 2.18
N ALA A 327 -8.59 -0.57 1.36
CA ALA A 327 -8.77 -0.90 -0.06
C ALA A 327 -7.43 -1.00 -0.83
N PRO A 328 -6.52 -0.01 -0.78
CA PRO A 328 -5.19 -0.15 -1.39
C PRO A 328 -4.36 -1.27 -0.78
N LEU A 329 -4.54 -1.58 0.50
CA LEU A 329 -3.82 -2.66 1.16
C LEU A 329 -4.28 -4.04 0.66
N VAL A 330 -5.58 -4.24 0.42
CA VAL A 330 -6.09 -5.49 -0.18
C VAL A 330 -5.55 -5.66 -1.60
N GLU A 331 -5.55 -4.60 -2.41
CA GLU A 331 -4.94 -4.61 -3.75
C GLU A 331 -3.45 -4.92 -3.71
N HIS A 332 -2.75 -4.36 -2.71
CA HIS A 332 -1.33 -4.63 -2.50
C HIS A 332 -1.08 -6.09 -2.11
N ILE A 333 -1.92 -6.69 -1.25
CA ILE A 333 -1.85 -8.11 -0.89
C ILE A 333 -2.13 -8.99 -2.11
N GLU A 334 -3.13 -8.65 -2.93
CA GLU A 334 -3.44 -9.36 -4.18
C GLU A 334 -2.23 -9.36 -5.13
N ALA A 335 -1.61 -8.19 -5.34
CA ALA A 335 -0.42 -8.05 -6.18
C ALA A 335 0.77 -8.85 -5.62
N LEU A 336 0.99 -8.84 -4.30
CA LEU A 336 2.05 -9.61 -3.67
C LEU A 336 1.80 -11.12 -3.75
N ALA A 337 0.58 -11.58 -3.51
CA ALA A 337 0.21 -12.99 -3.62
C ALA A 337 0.37 -13.49 -5.06
N GLY A 338 -0.08 -12.71 -6.04
CA GLY A 338 0.11 -12.97 -7.47
C GLY A 338 1.59 -13.04 -7.86
N ALA A 339 2.40 -12.08 -7.41
CA ALA A 339 3.84 -12.07 -7.66
C ALA A 339 4.55 -13.28 -7.03
N ASN A 340 4.21 -13.67 -5.80
CA ASN A 340 4.78 -14.85 -5.14
C ASN A 340 4.40 -16.15 -5.89
N LEU A 341 3.15 -16.27 -6.34
CA LEU A 341 2.68 -17.41 -7.12
C LEU A 341 3.40 -17.49 -8.46
N LYS A 342 3.43 -16.38 -9.20
CA LYS A 342 4.10 -16.28 -10.51
C LYS A 342 5.60 -16.57 -10.43
N ALA A 343 6.26 -16.14 -9.34
CA ALA A 343 7.68 -16.40 -9.10
C ALA A 343 8.00 -17.88 -8.77
N GLY A 344 6.99 -18.74 -8.61
CA GLY A 344 7.18 -20.15 -8.20
C GLY A 344 7.69 -20.31 -6.77
N ILE A 345 7.47 -19.31 -5.91
CA ILE A 345 8.00 -19.30 -4.53
C ILE A 345 7.39 -20.42 -3.69
N PHE A 346 6.10 -20.71 -3.89
CA PHE A 346 5.39 -21.76 -3.15
C PHE A 346 5.82 -23.18 -3.56
N GLU A 347 6.40 -23.33 -4.75
CA GLU A 347 6.89 -24.61 -5.30
C GLU A 347 8.37 -24.86 -4.97
N ALA A 348 9.12 -23.81 -4.63
CA ALA A 348 10.54 -23.89 -4.35
C ALA A 348 10.81 -24.52 -2.97
N SER A 349 11.24 -25.78 -2.92
CA SER A 349 11.41 -26.60 -1.70
C SER A 349 12.15 -25.94 -0.50
N SER A 350 13.00 -24.94 -0.73
CA SER A 350 13.78 -24.25 0.31
C SER A 350 13.06 -23.07 1.00
N LEU A 351 11.92 -22.62 0.47
CA LEU A 351 11.18 -21.44 0.94
C LEU A 351 9.91 -21.72 1.79
N PRO A 352 9.18 -22.84 1.64
CA PRO A 352 7.99 -23.14 2.42
C PRO A 352 8.15 -23.04 3.94
N PRO A 353 9.26 -23.49 4.57
CA PRO A 353 9.41 -23.37 6.02
C PRO A 353 9.42 -21.90 6.50
N LEU A 354 10.13 -21.03 5.77
CA LEU A 354 10.15 -19.59 6.06
C LEU A 354 8.78 -18.96 5.80
N LEU A 355 8.15 -19.35 4.70
CA LEU A 355 6.86 -18.83 4.29
C LEU A 355 5.77 -19.13 5.32
N LEU A 356 5.71 -20.38 5.79
CA LEU A 356 4.78 -20.79 6.84
C LEU A 356 5.10 -20.11 8.17
N SER A 357 6.37 -20.04 8.58
CA SER A 357 6.74 -19.42 9.86
C SER A 357 6.43 -17.92 9.88
N THR A 358 6.65 -17.23 8.76
CA THR A 358 6.44 -15.78 8.66
C THR A 358 4.95 -15.43 8.55
N ILE A 359 4.17 -16.23 7.81
CA ILE A 359 2.75 -15.94 7.54
C ILE A 359 1.80 -16.47 8.64
N SER A 360 2.22 -17.48 9.42
CA SER A 360 1.38 -18.09 10.46
C SER A 360 0.90 -17.08 11.51
N GLY A 361 1.77 -16.17 11.95
CA GLY A 361 1.41 -15.12 12.92
C GLY A 361 0.29 -14.20 12.40
N PRO A 362 0.47 -13.53 11.25
CA PRO A 362 -0.56 -12.72 10.61
C PRO A 362 -1.88 -13.47 10.37
N VAL A 363 -1.82 -14.71 9.85
CA VAL A 363 -3.01 -15.54 9.62
C VAL A 363 -3.74 -15.87 10.91
N THR A 364 -3.00 -16.20 11.98
CA THR A 364 -3.59 -16.46 13.30
C THR A 364 -4.27 -15.22 13.86
N LEU A 365 -3.67 -14.05 13.68
CA LEU A 365 -4.25 -12.77 14.09
C LEU A 365 -5.56 -12.47 13.34
N LEU A 366 -5.59 -12.72 12.02
CA LEU A 366 -6.81 -12.62 11.21
C LEU A 366 -7.90 -13.58 11.68
N ALA A 367 -7.54 -14.84 11.93
CA ALA A 367 -8.47 -15.88 12.33
C ALA A 367 -9.15 -15.58 13.68
N ARG A 368 -8.37 -15.15 14.69
CA ARG A 368 -8.86 -14.94 16.07
C ARG A 368 -9.67 -13.67 16.27
N GLY A 369 -9.57 -12.69 15.37
CA GLY A 369 -10.26 -11.40 15.51
C GLY A 369 -11.16 -11.11 14.32
N PRO A 370 -10.62 -10.52 13.24
CA PRO A 370 -11.39 -10.09 12.07
C PRO A 370 -12.37 -11.11 11.50
N ILE A 371 -11.90 -12.33 11.25
CA ILE A 371 -12.68 -13.36 10.57
C ILE A 371 -13.85 -13.82 11.44
N GLN A 372 -13.56 -14.19 12.70
CA GLN A 372 -14.61 -14.67 13.60
C GLN A 372 -15.68 -13.60 13.87
N ARG A 373 -15.28 -12.36 14.14
CA ARG A 373 -16.21 -11.29 14.52
C ARG A 373 -17.03 -10.80 13.32
N SER A 374 -16.41 -10.65 12.15
CA SER A 374 -17.16 -10.30 10.93
C SER A 374 -18.20 -11.36 10.61
N GLY A 375 -17.87 -12.65 10.71
CA GLY A 375 -18.84 -13.74 10.53
C GLY A 375 -20.04 -13.62 11.48
N GLN A 376 -19.79 -13.45 12.79
CA GLN A 376 -20.86 -13.27 13.78
C GLN A 376 -21.74 -12.04 13.49
N ARG A 377 -21.12 -10.92 13.09
CA ARG A 377 -21.87 -9.68 12.83
C ARG A 377 -22.69 -9.77 11.55
N ILE A 378 -22.11 -10.35 10.48
CA ILE A 378 -22.82 -10.64 9.22
C ILE A 378 -24.02 -11.55 9.51
N ALA A 379 -23.85 -12.61 10.29
CA ALA A 379 -24.95 -13.49 10.69
C ALA A 379 -26.04 -12.72 11.46
N ALA A 380 -25.66 -11.84 12.39
CA ALA A 380 -26.61 -10.99 13.11
C ALA A 380 -27.34 -10.00 12.18
N ALA A 381 -26.65 -9.43 11.19
CA ALA A 381 -27.25 -8.54 10.18
C ALA A 381 -28.23 -9.31 9.27
N MET A 382 -27.87 -10.53 8.85
CA MET A 382 -28.75 -11.43 8.11
C MET A 382 -30.02 -11.78 8.89
N MET A 383 -29.90 -11.97 10.21
CA MET A 383 -31.01 -12.35 11.08
C MET A 383 -31.96 -11.20 11.44
N ARG A 384 -31.59 -9.94 11.14
CA ARG A 384 -32.43 -8.77 11.44
C ARG A 384 -33.61 -8.68 10.46
N ARG A 385 -34.82 -8.91 10.98
CA ARG A 385 -36.08 -8.83 10.22
C ARG A 385 -36.42 -7.40 9.83
N ASP A 386 -36.27 -6.47 10.77
CA ASP A 386 -36.79 -5.11 10.62
C ASP A 386 -35.68 -4.16 10.14
N GLY A 387 -35.79 -3.76 8.87
CA GLY A 387 -34.88 -2.83 8.21
C GLY A 387 -33.41 -3.29 8.13
N PHE A 388 -32.56 -2.38 7.69
CA PHE A 388 -31.11 -2.59 7.66
C PHE A 388 -30.53 -2.58 9.07
N ALA A 389 -29.49 -3.39 9.28
CA ALA A 389 -28.60 -3.16 10.41
C ALA A 389 -27.94 -1.77 10.27
N GLU A 390 -27.69 -1.09 11.39
CA GLU A 390 -27.09 0.26 11.40
C GLU A 390 -25.76 0.32 10.65
N ASP A 391 -25.01 -0.78 10.65
CA ASP A 391 -23.69 -0.99 10.06
C ASP A 391 -23.73 -1.95 8.84
N HIS A 392 -24.87 -2.07 8.15
CA HIS A 392 -25.02 -3.02 7.06
C HIS A 392 -24.00 -2.79 5.94
N ALA A 393 -23.75 -1.53 5.58
CA ALA A 393 -22.79 -1.17 4.53
C ALA A 393 -21.35 -1.57 4.91
N GLU A 394 -21.01 -1.41 6.18
CA GLU A 394 -19.74 -1.77 6.78
C GLU A 394 -19.55 -3.29 6.78
N ALA A 395 -20.60 -4.05 7.16
CA ALA A 395 -20.59 -5.51 7.14
C ALA A 395 -20.39 -6.06 5.71
N VAL A 396 -21.10 -5.48 4.73
CA VAL A 396 -20.92 -5.77 3.30
C VAL A 396 -19.50 -5.48 2.85
N GLN A 397 -18.93 -4.32 3.21
CA GLN A 397 -17.59 -3.95 2.79
C GLN A 397 -16.51 -4.85 3.38
N VAL A 398 -16.63 -5.22 4.67
CA VAL A 398 -15.71 -6.16 5.33
C VAL A 398 -15.80 -7.55 4.69
N ALA A 399 -17.01 -8.04 4.40
CA ALA A 399 -17.20 -9.31 3.70
C ALA A 399 -16.48 -9.33 2.33
N ARG A 400 -16.60 -8.24 1.55
CA ARG A 400 -15.91 -8.09 0.26
C ARG A 400 -14.39 -8.13 0.41
N TRP A 401 -13.82 -7.43 1.40
CA TRP A 401 -12.38 -7.46 1.64
C TRP A 401 -11.88 -8.86 2.03
N LEU A 402 -12.61 -9.56 2.90
CA LEU A 402 -12.26 -10.93 3.30
C LEU A 402 -12.40 -11.92 2.15
N LEU A 403 -13.40 -11.75 1.28
CA LEU A 403 -13.57 -12.58 0.09
C LEU A 403 -12.43 -12.36 -0.92
N ARG A 404 -12.06 -11.11 -1.20
CA ARG A 404 -10.92 -10.74 -2.04
C ARG A 404 -9.61 -11.33 -1.49
N LEU A 405 -9.39 -11.16 -0.19
CA LEU A 405 -8.24 -11.75 0.49
C LEU A 405 -8.21 -13.29 0.35
N ARG A 406 -9.35 -13.95 0.56
CA ARG A 406 -9.46 -15.40 0.36
C ARG A 406 -9.13 -15.80 -1.08
N ALA A 407 -9.63 -15.06 -2.07
CA ALA A 407 -9.37 -15.34 -3.48
C ALA A 407 -7.88 -15.20 -3.82
N ALA A 408 -7.20 -14.17 -3.31
CA ALA A 408 -5.76 -13.97 -3.48
C ALA A 408 -4.91 -15.06 -2.84
N LEU A 409 -5.27 -15.49 -1.63
CA LEU A 409 -4.47 -16.45 -0.87
C LEU A 409 -4.76 -17.91 -1.24
N ARG A 410 -5.96 -18.26 -1.73
CA ARG A 410 -6.32 -19.66 -2.02
C ARG A 410 -5.36 -20.38 -3.00
N PRO A 411 -4.88 -19.76 -4.09
CA PRO A 411 -3.95 -20.41 -5.03
C PRO A 411 -2.56 -20.69 -4.43
N THR A 412 -2.20 -20.00 -3.35
CA THR A 412 -0.84 -20.05 -2.77
C THR A 412 -0.57 -21.29 -1.91
N GLY A 413 -1.61 -22.07 -1.58
CA GLY A 413 -1.49 -23.17 -0.62
C GLY A 413 -1.25 -22.73 0.84
N LEU A 414 -1.25 -21.43 1.11
CA LEU A 414 -1.19 -20.88 2.47
C LEU A 414 -2.36 -21.37 3.34
N PRO A 415 -2.21 -21.42 4.68
CA PRO A 415 -3.24 -21.88 5.59
C PRO A 415 -4.44 -20.93 5.66
N VAL A 416 -5.29 -20.95 4.63
CA VAL A 416 -6.53 -20.15 4.53
C VAL A 416 -7.75 -20.87 5.13
N HIS A 417 -7.53 -21.88 5.97
CA HIS A 417 -8.59 -22.69 6.56
C HIS A 417 -9.62 -21.85 7.33
N ALA A 418 -9.17 -20.82 8.05
CA ALA A 418 -10.06 -19.91 8.76
C ALA A 418 -10.98 -19.12 7.82
N LEU A 419 -10.46 -18.65 6.67
CA LEU A 419 -11.25 -17.95 5.66
C LEU A 419 -12.24 -18.90 4.95
N ASN A 420 -11.84 -20.15 4.70
CA ASN A 420 -12.74 -21.16 4.17
C ASN A 420 -13.87 -21.47 5.16
N LYS A 421 -13.54 -21.76 6.42
CA LYS A 421 -14.53 -22.04 7.47
C LYS A 421 -15.49 -20.86 7.68
N TRP A 422 -14.97 -19.63 7.66
CA TRP A 422 -15.81 -18.43 7.71
C TRP A 422 -16.79 -18.35 6.55
N ARG A 423 -16.31 -18.65 5.33
CA ARG A 423 -17.16 -18.65 4.15
C ARG A 423 -18.26 -19.70 4.23
N ASP A 424 -17.90 -20.91 4.65
CA ASP A 424 -18.83 -22.03 4.82
C ASP A 424 -19.87 -21.71 5.91
N GLN A 425 -19.44 -21.06 7.00
CA GLN A 425 -20.34 -20.62 8.08
C GLN A 425 -21.33 -19.56 7.57
N ILE A 426 -20.88 -18.60 6.75
CA ILE A 426 -21.79 -17.63 6.12
C ILE A 426 -22.84 -18.33 5.27
N ASP A 427 -22.49 -19.38 4.51
CA ASP A 427 -23.48 -20.11 3.72
C ASP A 427 -24.53 -20.81 4.59
N ILE A 428 -24.12 -21.36 5.74
CA ILE A 428 -25.05 -21.96 6.72
C ILE A 428 -25.97 -20.88 7.31
N ASP A 429 -25.40 -19.76 7.76
CA ASP A 429 -26.16 -18.66 8.37
C ASP A 429 -27.13 -18.02 7.35
N LEU A 430 -26.72 -17.92 6.10
CA LEU A 430 -27.54 -17.43 4.99
C LEU A 430 -28.75 -18.34 4.76
N GLN A 431 -28.57 -19.66 4.74
CA GLN A 431 -29.69 -20.61 4.60
C GLN A 431 -30.68 -20.48 5.75
N GLN A 432 -30.18 -20.33 6.99
CA GLN A 432 -31.04 -20.13 8.16
C GLN A 432 -31.81 -18.82 8.10
N ALA A 433 -31.14 -17.73 7.73
CA ALA A 433 -31.76 -16.41 7.59
C ALA A 433 -32.79 -16.40 6.46
N LEU A 434 -32.49 -17.04 5.32
CA LEU A 434 -33.43 -17.19 4.20
C LEU A 434 -34.67 -17.99 4.60
N HIS A 435 -34.49 -19.09 5.32
CA HIS A 435 -35.62 -19.87 5.83
C HIS A 435 -36.53 -19.02 6.73
N ARG A 436 -35.95 -18.16 7.59
CA ARG A 436 -36.73 -17.22 8.43
C ARG A 436 -37.41 -16.13 7.61
N ALA A 437 -36.73 -15.56 6.62
CA ALA A 437 -37.27 -14.52 5.75
C ALA A 437 -38.48 -15.01 4.94
N THR A 438 -38.45 -16.28 4.53
CA THR A 438 -39.50 -16.92 3.72
C THR A 438 -40.58 -17.66 4.53
N ARG A 439 -40.39 -17.90 5.83
CA ARG A 439 -41.38 -18.56 6.68
C ARG A 439 -42.49 -17.60 7.13
N LEU A 440 -43.73 -17.95 6.81
CA LEU A 440 -44.94 -17.36 7.38
C LEU A 440 -45.37 -18.21 8.60
N GLU A 441 -45.78 -17.59 9.71
CA GLU A 441 -45.90 -18.24 11.02
C GLU A 441 -47.13 -19.19 11.15
N ASN A 442 -48.13 -19.03 10.27
CA ASN A 442 -49.23 -19.99 10.07
C ASN A 442 -49.15 -20.51 8.63
N ASP A 443 -49.23 -21.83 8.40
CA ASP A 443 -49.01 -22.59 7.15
C ASP A 443 -49.61 -21.97 5.85
N GLY A 444 -49.07 -20.84 5.41
CA GLY A 444 -49.62 -20.02 4.33
C GLY A 444 -50.92 -19.27 4.69
N GLU A 445 -51.37 -19.27 5.94
CA GLU A 445 -52.48 -18.42 6.38
C GLU A 445 -51.91 -17.10 6.92
N PRO A 446 -52.31 -15.94 6.36
CA PRO A 446 -51.85 -14.67 6.85
C PRO A 446 -52.38 -14.49 8.28
N GLU A 447 -51.47 -14.35 9.22
CA GLU A 447 -51.79 -13.93 10.57
C GLU A 447 -52.42 -12.54 10.47
N PHE A 448 -53.74 -12.50 10.58
CA PHE A 448 -54.53 -11.28 10.56
C PHE A 448 -54.23 -10.57 11.87
N ASP A 449 -53.26 -9.66 11.83
CA ASP A 449 -53.09 -8.69 12.89
C ASP A 449 -54.24 -7.68 12.76
N GLU A 450 -55.28 -7.85 13.58
CA GLU A 450 -56.49 -7.03 13.57
C GLU A 450 -56.18 -5.53 13.76
N GLU A 451 -55.00 -5.17 14.27
CA GLU A 451 -54.56 -3.79 14.46
C GLU A 451 -53.90 -3.14 13.22
N THR A 452 -53.25 -3.90 12.31
CA THR A 452 -52.54 -3.31 11.15
C THR A 452 -53.02 -3.76 9.78
N GLY A 453 -53.69 -4.92 9.64
CA GLY A 453 -54.48 -5.31 8.47
C GLY A 453 -53.81 -5.40 7.08
N ASP A 454 -52.55 -4.98 6.90
CA ASP A 454 -51.90 -4.90 5.58
C ASP A 454 -50.90 -6.05 5.35
N LEU A 455 -51.42 -7.20 4.92
CA LEU A 455 -50.63 -8.34 4.45
C LEU A 455 -49.64 -7.95 3.33
N GLY A 456 -50.01 -6.99 2.47
CA GLY A 456 -49.16 -6.50 1.38
C GLY A 456 -47.90 -5.82 1.91
N ALA A 457 -48.02 -4.99 2.95
CA ALA A 457 -46.89 -4.36 3.63
C ALA A 457 -45.97 -5.38 4.32
N ARG A 458 -46.50 -6.41 4.99
CA ARG A 458 -45.67 -7.48 5.60
C ARG A 458 -44.89 -8.28 4.54
N LEU A 459 -45.52 -8.59 3.41
CA LEU A 459 -44.85 -9.28 2.30
C LEU A 459 -43.80 -8.38 1.62
N ALA A 460 -44.07 -7.07 1.52
CA ALA A 460 -43.12 -6.07 1.07
C ALA A 460 -41.84 -6.07 1.90
N GLU A 461 -42.00 -6.02 3.21
CA GLU A 461 -40.89 -5.98 4.17
C GLU A 461 -40.05 -7.26 4.10
N ARG A 462 -40.71 -8.42 3.94
CA ARG A 462 -40.01 -9.69 3.71
C ARG A 462 -39.23 -9.70 2.41
N PHE A 463 -39.77 -9.14 1.32
CA PHE A 463 -39.01 -9.00 0.08
C PHE A 463 -37.81 -8.06 0.28
N ALA A 464 -37.99 -6.94 0.97
CA ALA A 464 -36.88 -6.06 1.33
C ALA A 464 -35.83 -6.79 2.17
N HIS A 465 -36.23 -7.72 3.06
CA HIS A 465 -35.30 -8.59 3.78
C HIS A 465 -34.54 -9.53 2.82
N LEU A 466 -35.19 -10.11 1.81
CA LEU A 466 -34.51 -10.89 0.77
C LEU A 466 -33.47 -10.05 0.01
N GLU A 467 -33.76 -8.80 -0.30
CA GLU A 467 -32.79 -7.90 -0.94
C GLU A 467 -31.56 -7.63 -0.06
N ARG A 468 -31.75 -7.49 1.26
CA ARG A 468 -30.66 -7.34 2.23
C ARG A 468 -29.82 -8.61 2.36
N LEU A 469 -30.48 -9.77 2.35
CA LEU A 469 -29.79 -11.07 2.35
C LEU A 469 -28.98 -11.25 1.08
N GLU A 470 -29.50 -10.87 -0.09
CA GLU A 470 -28.75 -10.95 -1.34
C GLU A 470 -27.53 -10.04 -1.33
N ASP A 471 -27.62 -8.83 -0.78
CA ASP A 471 -26.46 -7.93 -0.69
C ASP A 471 -25.32 -8.53 0.16
N LEU A 472 -25.65 -9.11 1.32
CA LEU A 472 -24.66 -9.79 2.17
C LEU A 472 -24.15 -11.09 1.53
N ALA A 473 -25.02 -11.84 0.83
CA ALA A 473 -24.64 -13.05 0.11
C ALA A 473 -23.65 -12.72 -1.03
N GLU A 474 -23.98 -11.75 -1.89
CA GLU A 474 -23.12 -11.29 -2.98
C GLU A 474 -21.78 -10.78 -2.46
N ALA A 475 -21.77 -10.04 -1.35
CA ALA A 475 -20.55 -9.57 -0.70
C ALA A 475 -19.64 -10.71 -0.22
N ALA A 476 -20.24 -11.84 0.17
CA ALA A 476 -19.52 -13.07 0.47
C ALA A 476 -19.26 -13.95 -0.76
N GLY A 477 -19.75 -13.61 -1.95
CA GLY A 477 -19.61 -14.42 -3.16
C GLY A 477 -20.57 -15.61 -3.21
N ALA A 478 -21.78 -15.43 -2.71
CA ALA A 478 -22.95 -16.31 -2.82
C ALA A 478 -24.10 -15.56 -3.53
N SER A 479 -25.20 -16.26 -3.75
CA SER A 479 -26.51 -15.67 -4.05
C SER A 479 -27.59 -16.50 -3.36
N ILE A 480 -28.65 -15.85 -2.88
CA ILE A 480 -29.84 -16.53 -2.37
C ILE A 480 -30.77 -16.98 -3.49
N ALA A 481 -30.63 -16.46 -4.72
CA ALA A 481 -31.55 -16.78 -5.82
C ALA A 481 -31.66 -18.30 -6.10
N PRO A 482 -30.57 -19.09 -6.13
CA PRO A 482 -30.66 -20.55 -6.30
C PRO A 482 -31.28 -21.29 -5.11
N LEU A 483 -31.34 -20.64 -3.94
CA LEU A 483 -31.90 -21.20 -2.71
C LEU A 483 -33.41 -20.94 -2.57
N LEU A 484 -33.97 -20.02 -3.37
CA LEU A 484 -35.40 -19.74 -3.41
C LEU A 484 -36.13 -20.89 -4.11
N GLN A 485 -36.96 -21.62 -3.36
CA GLN A 485 -37.71 -22.75 -3.91
C GLN A 485 -38.88 -22.26 -4.78
N PRO A 486 -38.91 -22.60 -6.09
CA PRO A 486 -40.01 -22.18 -6.97
C PRO A 486 -41.35 -22.83 -6.59
N THR A 487 -41.34 -23.94 -5.86
CA THR A 487 -42.54 -24.63 -5.37
C THR A 487 -43.03 -24.11 -4.01
N SER A 488 -42.28 -23.25 -3.34
CA SER A 488 -42.66 -22.69 -2.04
C SER A 488 -43.72 -21.60 -2.20
N ARG A 489 -44.94 -21.88 -1.73
CA ARG A 489 -46.07 -20.92 -1.74
C ARG A 489 -45.70 -19.59 -1.07
N ASN A 490 -45.03 -19.62 0.08
CA ASN A 490 -44.63 -18.40 0.79
C ASN A 490 -43.68 -17.54 -0.06
N THR A 491 -42.73 -18.18 -0.74
CA THR A 491 -41.78 -17.47 -1.61
C THR A 491 -42.51 -16.85 -2.80
N GLN A 492 -43.45 -17.58 -3.41
CA GLN A 492 -44.30 -17.05 -4.48
C GLN A 492 -45.11 -15.84 -4.02
N LEU A 493 -45.72 -15.88 -2.83
CA LEU A 493 -46.49 -14.76 -2.27
C LEU A 493 -45.61 -13.52 -2.02
N ILE A 494 -44.42 -13.71 -1.45
CA ILE A 494 -43.47 -12.61 -1.19
C ILE A 494 -43.03 -11.94 -2.51
N VAL A 495 -42.67 -12.74 -3.52
CA VAL A 495 -42.23 -12.22 -4.82
C VAL A 495 -43.40 -11.59 -5.60
N ALA A 496 -44.59 -12.19 -5.54
CA ALA A 496 -45.81 -11.64 -6.14
C ALA A 496 -46.13 -10.25 -5.57
N ALA A 497 -46.08 -10.11 -4.24
CA ALA A 497 -46.33 -8.83 -3.56
C ALA A 497 -45.38 -7.74 -4.04
N ARG A 498 -44.08 -8.04 -4.18
CA ARG A 498 -43.12 -7.09 -4.73
C ARG A 498 -43.43 -6.70 -6.17
N LEU A 499 -43.76 -7.67 -7.02
CA LEU A 499 -44.08 -7.42 -8.44
C LEU A 499 -45.34 -6.57 -8.60
N GLN A 500 -46.32 -6.72 -7.69
CA GLN A 500 -47.57 -5.96 -7.67
C GLN A 500 -47.41 -4.52 -7.18
N GLN A 501 -46.37 -4.22 -6.40
CA GLN A 501 -46.13 -2.86 -5.92
C GLN A 501 -45.89 -1.87 -7.06
N PRO A 502 -46.44 -0.64 -6.97
CA PRO A 502 -46.15 0.42 -7.92
C PRO A 502 -44.69 0.85 -7.84
N GLY A 503 -44.12 1.24 -8.98
CA GLY A 503 -42.73 1.71 -9.10
C GLY A 503 -41.82 0.76 -9.88
N ALA A 504 -40.63 1.25 -10.23
CA ALA A 504 -39.61 0.44 -10.90
C ALA A 504 -39.03 -0.60 -9.93
N ILE A 505 -38.69 -1.76 -10.46
CA ILE A 505 -37.90 -2.76 -9.75
C ILE A 505 -36.47 -2.63 -10.28
N GLU A 506 -35.57 -2.17 -9.43
CA GLU A 506 -34.19 -1.82 -9.79
C GLU A 506 -33.20 -2.68 -9.00
N GLY A 507 -31.93 -2.65 -9.43
CA GLY A 507 -30.83 -3.29 -8.74
C GLY A 507 -31.07 -4.75 -8.36
N ARG A 508 -30.87 -5.08 -7.09
CA ARG A 508 -30.92 -6.45 -6.55
C ARG A 508 -32.33 -7.02 -6.58
N GLY A 509 -33.35 -6.24 -6.24
CA GLY A 509 -34.74 -6.69 -6.34
C GLY A 509 -35.11 -7.15 -7.74
N ARG A 510 -34.60 -6.45 -8.77
CA ARG A 510 -34.81 -6.86 -10.17
C ARG A 510 -34.13 -8.18 -10.47
N ALA A 511 -32.88 -8.34 -10.07
CA ALA A 511 -32.11 -9.56 -10.28
C ALA A 511 -32.78 -10.77 -9.58
N LEU A 512 -33.22 -10.60 -8.33
CA LEU A 512 -33.94 -11.64 -7.56
C LEU A 512 -35.27 -12.02 -8.23
N CYS A 513 -36.11 -11.05 -8.59
CA CYS A 513 -37.37 -11.32 -9.28
C CYS A 513 -37.14 -12.02 -10.63
N ALA A 514 -36.15 -11.60 -11.42
CA ALA A 514 -35.84 -12.21 -12.71
C ALA A 514 -35.33 -13.66 -12.55
N ALA A 515 -34.40 -13.88 -11.62
CA ALA A 515 -33.88 -15.22 -11.35
C ALA A 515 -34.98 -16.16 -10.83
N TYR A 516 -35.85 -15.69 -9.94
CA TYR A 516 -36.97 -16.49 -9.44
C TYR A 516 -38.01 -16.77 -10.52
N ALA A 517 -38.36 -15.78 -11.36
CA ALA A 517 -39.25 -15.99 -12.50
C ALA A 517 -38.69 -17.02 -13.50
N ALA A 518 -37.38 -17.00 -13.76
CA ALA A 518 -36.73 -18.01 -14.58
C ALA A 518 -36.80 -19.43 -13.96
N ALA A 519 -36.62 -19.54 -12.63
CA ALA A 519 -36.77 -20.80 -11.91
C ALA A 519 -38.22 -21.33 -11.98
N ILE A 520 -39.21 -20.45 -11.79
CA ILE A 520 -40.64 -20.77 -11.92
C ILE A 520 -40.98 -21.26 -13.33
N ARG A 521 -40.52 -20.55 -14.38
CA ARG A 521 -40.73 -20.95 -15.79
C ARG A 521 -40.12 -22.33 -16.07
N THR A 522 -38.92 -22.59 -15.54
CA THR A 522 -38.26 -23.89 -15.66
C THR A 522 -39.08 -24.99 -14.98
N GLU A 523 -39.61 -24.73 -13.79
CA GLU A 523 -40.42 -25.71 -13.05
C GLU A 523 -41.76 -25.98 -13.72
N ILE A 524 -42.45 -24.95 -14.23
CA ILE A 524 -43.68 -25.11 -15.06
C ILE A 524 -43.40 -25.98 -16.28
N GLY A 525 -42.25 -25.78 -16.94
CA GLY A 525 -41.83 -26.57 -18.10
C GLY A 525 -41.58 -28.04 -17.79
N ARG A 526 -41.19 -28.39 -16.56
CA ARG A 526 -40.97 -29.77 -16.11
C ARG A 526 -42.29 -30.54 -15.90
N VAL A 527 -43.35 -29.86 -15.45
CA VAL A 527 -44.62 -30.52 -15.11
C VAL A 527 -45.57 -30.54 -16.31
N ARG A 528 -45.68 -31.70 -16.97
CA ARG A 528 -46.40 -31.87 -18.25
C ARG A 528 -47.93 -31.82 -18.14
N TYR A 529 -48.50 -32.25 -17.01
CA TYR A 529 -49.96 -32.48 -16.87
C TYR A 529 -50.63 -31.73 -15.73
N TRP A 530 -49.88 -31.11 -14.82
CA TRP A 530 -50.42 -30.33 -13.71
C TRP A 530 -49.62 -29.04 -13.52
N ARG A 531 -50.13 -27.92 -14.06
CA ARG A 531 -49.53 -26.61 -13.83
C ARG A 531 -50.15 -25.99 -12.59
N ASN A 532 -49.33 -25.61 -11.63
CA ASN A 532 -49.79 -24.81 -10.50
C ASN A 532 -50.24 -23.43 -11.02
N PRO A 533 -51.53 -23.04 -10.89
CA PRO A 533 -52.03 -21.77 -11.40
C PRO A 533 -51.35 -20.56 -10.76
N GLU A 534 -50.95 -20.64 -9.49
CA GLU A 534 -50.24 -19.56 -8.78
C GLU A 534 -48.86 -19.29 -9.42
N ALA A 535 -48.14 -20.36 -9.79
CA ALA A 535 -46.85 -20.27 -10.45
C ALA A 535 -46.95 -19.67 -11.86
N VAL A 536 -48.00 -20.03 -12.61
CA VAL A 536 -48.27 -19.45 -13.95
C VAL A 536 -48.59 -17.96 -13.83
N ALA A 537 -49.49 -17.58 -12.92
CA ALA A 537 -49.86 -16.19 -12.69
C ALA A 537 -48.65 -15.34 -12.28
N LEU A 538 -47.76 -15.87 -11.44
CA LEU A 538 -46.51 -15.19 -11.07
C LEU A 538 -45.57 -14.99 -12.26
N ALA A 539 -45.44 -16.00 -13.13
CA ALA A 539 -44.61 -15.90 -14.34
C ALA A 539 -45.15 -14.86 -15.33
N GLU A 540 -46.48 -14.80 -15.50
CA GLU A 540 -47.15 -13.79 -16.33
C GLU A 540 -47.00 -12.38 -15.74
N LEU A 541 -47.13 -12.25 -14.42
CA LEU A 541 -46.91 -10.99 -13.72
C LEU A 541 -45.47 -10.50 -13.89
N ALA A 542 -44.48 -11.38 -13.75
CA ALA A 542 -43.08 -11.05 -14.00
C ALA A 542 -42.85 -10.59 -15.45
N ALA A 543 -43.45 -11.28 -16.42
CA ALA A 543 -43.39 -10.90 -17.83
C ALA A 543 -44.03 -9.52 -18.09
N SER A 544 -45.16 -9.20 -17.47
CA SER A 544 -45.79 -7.87 -17.59
C SER A 544 -44.93 -6.74 -16.99
N ARG A 545 -43.99 -7.09 -16.09
CA ARG A 545 -43.01 -6.17 -15.52
C ARG A 545 -41.68 -6.17 -16.29
N GLY A 546 -41.58 -6.92 -17.38
CA GLY A 546 -40.40 -6.98 -18.26
C GLY A 546 -39.25 -7.85 -17.72
N LEU A 547 -39.57 -8.97 -17.05
CA LEU A 547 -38.62 -9.92 -16.44
C LEU A 547 -38.69 -11.36 -17.00
#